data_AF-A0A7J6R557-F1
#
_entry.id   AF-A0A7J6R557-F1
#
_cell.length_a   1.000
_cell.length_b   1.000
_cell.length_c   1.000
_cell.angle_alpha   90.00
_cell.angle_beta   90.00
_cell.angle_gamma   90.00
#
_symmetry.space_group_name_H-M   'P 1'
#
loop_
_entity.id
_entity.type
_entity.pdbx_description
1 polymer ?
#
loop_
_entity_poly.entity_id
_entity_poly.type
_entity_poly.pdbx_seq_one_letter_code
_entity_poly.pdbx_strand_id
1 'polypeptide(L)'
;MPFVALTTNVESILADPNKAASVMADTVVEALGKPKKYMTVQIVPATGFVVGGEVASGVSVEIYSIGGGLKGPVVEAVYGALQKEPWLDSRT
;
A
#
# COMPACT_ATOMS: atom_id res chain seq x y z
N MET A 1 7.53 13.51 -7.73
CA MET A 1 6.62 12.52 -8.34
C MET A 1 6.67 11.26 -7.49
N PRO A 2 5.67 11.02 -6.64
CA PRO A 2 5.56 9.78 -5.89
C PRO A 2 4.97 8.64 -6.74
N PHE A 3 5.52 7.44 -6.56
CA PHE A 3 5.03 6.18 -7.12
C PHE A 3 4.90 5.16 -5.99
N VAL A 4 3.82 4.39 -5.99
CA VAL A 4 3.55 3.34 -5.02
C VAL A 4 3.25 2.04 -5.78
N ALA A 5 3.99 0.98 -5.45
CA ALA A 5 3.63 -0.39 -5.83
C ALA A 5 3.17 -1.15 -4.58
N LEU A 6 1.95 -1.69 -4.63
CA LEU A 6 1.38 -2.54 -3.60
C LEU A 6 1.28 -3.96 -4.14
N THR A 7 2.21 -4.82 -3.73
CA THR A 7 2.27 -6.23 -4.10
C THR A 7 1.58 -7.06 -3.04
N THR A 8 0.56 -7.84 -3.39
CA THR A 8 -0.30 -8.51 -2.41
C THR A 8 -0.92 -9.81 -2.93
N ASN A 9 -1.16 -10.76 -2.03
CA ASN A 9 -2.01 -11.92 -2.26
C ASN A 9 -3.33 -11.86 -1.46
N VAL A 10 -3.62 -10.73 -0.80
CA VAL A 10 -4.83 -10.51 -0.02
C VAL A 10 -6.03 -10.36 -0.98
N GLU A 11 -6.94 -11.34 -0.98
CA GLU A 11 -8.06 -11.42 -1.94
C GLU A 11 -8.96 -10.19 -1.93
N SER A 12 -9.24 -9.65 -0.75
CA SER A 12 -10.10 -8.48 -0.57
C SER A 12 -9.51 -7.19 -1.17
N ILE A 13 -8.18 -7.07 -1.25
CA ILE A 13 -7.51 -5.99 -2.01
C ILE A 13 -7.63 -6.26 -3.51
N LEU A 14 -7.45 -7.51 -3.93
CA LEU A 14 -7.53 -7.92 -5.33
C LEU A 14 -8.96 -7.90 -5.89
N ALA A 15 -9.97 -7.95 -5.01
CA ALA A 15 -11.38 -7.83 -5.38
C ALA A 15 -11.77 -6.39 -5.78
N ASP A 16 -11.12 -5.38 -5.20
CA ASP A 16 -11.31 -3.97 -5.56
C ASP A 16 -9.97 -3.20 -5.60
N PRO A 17 -9.13 -3.45 -6.62
CA PRO A 17 -7.80 -2.86 -6.71
C PRO A 17 -7.86 -1.34 -6.94
N ASN A 18 -8.94 -0.81 -7.51
CA ASN A 18 -9.09 0.63 -7.74
C ASN A 18 -9.35 1.38 -6.43
N LYS A 19 -10.19 0.83 -5.55
CA LYS A 19 -10.39 1.40 -4.21
C LYS A 19 -9.09 1.39 -3.41
N ALA A 20 -8.38 0.25 -3.39
CA ALA A 20 -7.09 0.14 -2.73
C ALA A 20 -6.06 1.16 -3.27
N ALA A 21 -5.97 1.30 -4.59
CA ALA A 21 -5.10 2.28 -5.22
C ALA A 21 -5.45 3.72 -4.84
N SER A 22 -6.75 4.06 -4.76
CA SER A 22 -7.18 5.39 -4.34
C SER A 22 -6.83 5.69 -2.89
N VAL A 23 -7.09 4.75 -1.97
CA VAL A 23 -6.76 4.90 -0.54
C VAL A 23 -5.24 5.10 -0.36
N MET A 24 -4.43 4.31 -1.06
CA MET A 24 -2.97 4.44 -1.03
C MET A 24 -2.50 5.78 -1.62
N ALA A 25 -3.14 6.24 -2.70
CA ALA A 25 -2.80 7.52 -3.30
C ALA A 25 -3.05 8.67 -2.31
N ASP A 26 -4.21 8.70 -1.66
CA ASP A 26 -4.57 9.75 -0.69
C ASP A 26 -3.64 9.71 0.53
N THR A 27 -3.42 8.51 1.09
CA THR A 27 -2.54 8.30 2.25
C THR A 27 -1.12 8.82 2.00
N VAL A 28 -0.51 8.44 0.86
CA VAL A 28 0.88 8.79 0.58
C VAL A 28 1.02 10.25 0.13
N VAL A 29 0.03 10.81 -0.57
CA VAL A 29 -0.01 12.24 -0.92
C VAL A 29 -0.05 13.11 0.33
N GLU A 30 -0.94 12.78 1.27
CA GLU A 30 -1.07 13.50 2.53
C GLU A 30 0.24 13.41 3.32
N ALA A 31 0.79 12.21 3.49
CA ALA A 31 2.02 12.00 4.26
C ALA A 31 3.26 12.67 3.63
N LEU A 32 3.34 12.73 2.29
CA LEU A 32 4.45 13.38 1.58
C LEU A 32 4.26 14.88 1.35
N GLY A 33 3.05 15.42 1.59
CA GLY A 33 2.70 16.80 1.25
C GLY A 33 2.83 17.12 -0.24
N LYS A 34 2.60 16.14 -1.13
CA LYS A 34 2.79 16.28 -2.59
C LYS A 34 1.46 16.34 -3.34
N PRO A 35 1.34 17.11 -4.43
CA PRO A 35 0.09 17.17 -5.19
C PRO A 35 -0.31 15.79 -5.78
N LYS A 36 -1.58 15.40 -5.58
CA LYS A 36 -2.12 14.10 -6.04
C LYS A 36 -1.98 13.87 -7.54
N LYS A 37 -2.02 14.92 -8.35
CA LYS A 37 -1.83 14.84 -9.82
C LYS A 37 -0.49 14.24 -10.28
N TYR A 38 0.50 14.14 -9.40
CA TYR A 38 1.81 13.54 -9.70
C TYR A 38 1.98 12.15 -9.09
N MET A 39 0.94 11.61 -8.47
CA MET A 39 0.94 10.29 -7.85
C MET A 39 0.62 9.22 -8.88
N THR A 40 1.30 8.09 -8.78
CA THR A 40 0.95 6.86 -9.49
C THR A 40 0.91 5.72 -8.48
N VAL A 41 -0.15 4.92 -8.51
CA VAL A 41 -0.30 3.73 -7.66
C VAL A 41 -0.58 2.53 -8.54
N GLN A 42 0.10 1.43 -8.26
CA GLN A 42 -0.08 0.15 -8.92
C GLN A 42 -0.38 -0.92 -7.88
N ILE A 43 -1.44 -1.70 -8.11
CA ILE A 43 -1.72 -2.92 -7.34
C ILE A 43 -1.20 -4.11 -8.15
N VAL A 44 -0.37 -4.94 -7.53
CA VAL A 44 0.30 -6.07 -8.17
C VAL A 44 -0.11 -7.36 -7.45
N PRO A 45 -0.77 -8.31 -8.13
CA PRO A 45 -1.09 -9.60 -7.53
C PRO A 45 0.18 -10.45 -7.35
N ALA A 46 0.32 -11.08 -6.19
CA ALA A 46 1.40 -12.00 -5.86
C ALA A 46 0.87 -13.45 -5.80
N THR A 47 1.50 -14.36 -6.54
CA THR A 47 1.16 -15.80 -6.53
C THR A 47 1.98 -16.60 -5.53
N GLY A 48 3.06 -16.03 -4.99
CA GLY A 48 3.87 -16.59 -3.92
C GLY A 48 4.30 -15.49 -2.96
N PHE A 49 3.71 -15.47 -1.76
CA PHE A 49 4.00 -14.48 -0.73
C PHE A 49 4.42 -15.21 0.54
N VAL A 50 5.70 -15.08 0.90
CA VAL A 50 6.31 -15.80 2.03
C VAL A 50 6.97 -14.79 2.95
N VAL A 51 6.69 -14.87 4.25
CA VAL A 51 7.28 -14.02 5.28
C VAL A 51 7.85 -14.92 6.36
N GLY A 52 9.14 -14.74 6.69
CA GLY A 52 9.80 -15.57 7.70
C GLY A 52 9.90 -17.06 7.35
N GLY A 53 9.77 -17.44 6.07
CA GLY A 53 9.80 -18.83 5.63
C GLY A 53 8.43 -19.49 5.53
N GLU A 54 7.35 -18.80 5.92
CA GLU A 54 5.99 -19.34 5.85
C GLU A 54 5.14 -18.61 4.81
N VAL A 55 4.26 -19.36 4.13
CA VAL A 55 3.26 -18.77 3.23
C VAL A 55 2.33 -17.90 4.06
N ALA A 56 2.22 -16.63 3.68
CA ALA A 56 1.46 -15.64 4.42
C ALA A 56 0.48 -14.91 3.49
N SER A 57 -0.66 -14.50 4.05
CA SER A 57 -1.48 -13.45 3.44
C SER A 57 -0.88 -12.11 3.83
N GLY A 58 -0.50 -11.28 2.87
CA GLY A 58 0.29 -10.10 3.16
C GLY A 58 0.39 -9.10 2.02
N VAL A 59 0.96 -7.96 2.39
CA VAL A 59 1.16 -6.82 1.51
C VAL A 59 2.61 -6.37 1.62
N SER A 60 3.24 -6.14 0.47
CA SER A 60 4.52 -5.44 0.35
C SER A 60 4.26 -4.10 -0.34
N VAL A 61 4.73 -3.02 0.27
CA VAL A 61 4.54 -1.67 -0.27
C VAL A 61 5.91 -1.06 -0.59
N GLU A 62 6.10 -0.68 -1.84
CA GLU A 62 7.27 0.07 -2.29
C GLU A 62 6.85 1.49 -2.64
N ILE A 63 7.59 2.48 -2.12
CA ILE A 63 7.30 3.89 -2.34
C ILE A 63 8.55 4.57 -2.89
N TYR A 64 8.42 5.12 -4.08
CA TYR A 64 9.47 5.86 -4.76
C TYR A 64 9.07 7.32 -4.85
N SER A 65 9.98 8.24 -4.55
CA SER A 65 9.67 9.66 -4.63
C SER A 65 10.90 10.51 -4.88
N ILE A 66 10.83 11.41 -5.86
CA ILE A 66 11.86 12.44 -6.05
C ILE A 66 11.72 13.49 -4.96
N GLY A 67 12.73 13.62 -4.10
CA GLY A 67 12.76 14.53 -2.95
C GLY A 67 11.74 14.18 -1.85
N GLY A 68 11.84 14.81 -0.69
CA GLY A 68 11.01 14.47 0.48
C GLY A 68 11.57 13.27 1.24
N GLY A 69 11.69 13.40 2.55
CA GLY A 69 12.14 12.29 3.38
C GLY A 69 11.05 11.22 3.43
N LEU A 70 11.31 10.05 2.81
CA LEU A 70 10.61 8.81 3.13
C LEU A 70 11.02 8.40 4.56
N LYS A 71 10.55 9.16 5.56
CA LYS A 71 10.83 8.92 6.98
C LYS A 71 9.58 8.33 7.64
N GLY A 72 9.73 7.94 8.91
CA GLY A 72 8.70 7.29 9.75
C GLY A 72 7.24 7.68 9.50
N PRO A 73 6.87 8.97 9.37
CA PRO A 73 5.47 9.37 9.16
C PRO A 73 4.76 8.75 7.96
N VAL A 74 5.48 8.50 6.86
CA VAL A 74 4.90 7.86 5.65
C VAL A 74 4.62 6.38 5.91
N VAL A 75 5.53 5.71 6.61
CA VAL A 75 5.40 4.30 6.97
C VAL A 75 4.23 4.11 7.95
N GLU A 76 4.14 4.95 8.97
CA GLU A 76 3.03 4.93 9.94
C GLU A 76 1.68 5.20 9.28
N ALA A 77 1.61 6.18 8.36
CA ALA A 77 0.38 6.49 7.63
C ALA A 77 -0.08 5.31 6.77
N VAL A 78 0.84 4.69 6.03
CA VAL A 78 0.54 3.51 5.20
C VAL A 78 0.14 2.32 6.06
N TYR A 79 0.86 2.06 7.14
CA TYR A 79 0.52 0.99 8.07
C TYR A 79 -0.87 1.19 8.70
N GLY A 80 -1.17 2.41 9.14
CA GLY A 80 -2.47 2.78 9.68
C GLY A 80 -3.60 2.66 8.65
N ALA A 81 -3.37 3.04 7.39
CA ALA A 81 -4.35 2.88 6.32
C ALA A 81 -4.65 1.40 6.03
N LEU A 82 -3.62 0.56 6.02
CA LEU A 82 -3.77 -0.89 5.87
C LEU A 82 -4.55 -1.50 7.05
N GLN A 83 -4.30 -1.08 8.29
CA GLN A 83 -5.03 -1.60 9.46
C GLN A 83 -6.49 -1.15 9.55
N LYS A 84 -6.81 0.08 9.13
CA LYS A 84 -8.16 0.66 9.29
C LYS A 84 -9.16 0.11 8.29
N GLU A 85 -8.68 -0.44 7.19
CA GLU A 85 -9.56 -0.90 6.14
C GLU A 85 -9.87 -2.40 6.30
N PRO A 86 -11.16 -2.79 6.17
CA PRO A 86 -11.65 -4.12 6.56
C PRO A 86 -11.14 -5.28 5.71
N TRP A 87 -10.31 -5.03 4.68
CA TRP A 87 -9.75 -6.08 3.84
C TRP A 87 -8.67 -6.93 4.53
N LEU A 88 -8.02 -6.45 5.59
CA LEU A 88 -6.98 -7.20 6.29
C LEU A 88 -7.51 -8.09 7.42
N ASP A 89 -8.81 -8.04 7.72
CA ASP A 89 -9.42 -8.86 8.75
C ASP A 89 -9.77 -10.25 8.17
N SER A 90 -8.74 -11.09 8.02
CA SER A 90 -8.89 -12.52 7.73
C SER A 90 -9.05 -13.35 9.02
N ARG A 91 -9.37 -12.70 10.15
CA ARG A 91 -9.69 -13.36 11.42
C ARG A 91 -11.19 -13.66 11.53
N THR A 92 -11.73 -14.39 10.56
CA THR A 92 -12.93 -15.23 10.73
C THR A 92 -12.83 -16.42 9.80
#